data_AF-A0A2D5W878-F1
#
_entry.id   AF-A0A2D5W878-F1
#
_cell.length_a   1.000
_cell.length_b   1.000
_cell.length_c   1.000
_cell.angle_alpha   90.00
_cell.angle_beta   90.00
_cell.angle_gamma   90.00
#
_symmetry.space_group_name_H-M   'P 1'
#
loop_
_entity.id
_entity.type
_entity.pdbx_description
1 polymer ?
#
loop_
_entity_poly.entity_id
_entity_poly.type
_entity_poly.pdbx_seq_one_letter_code
_entity_poly.pdbx_strand_id
1 'polypeptide(L)'
;MAKSQNGTDWQARRVSGWHDLLGRWTSGLSLFLTLSGLAIFALPFSAFTQHSLLLHTALGIIFLPVAAVYLTRHIINWLGFPLTHIKFTGYAAGLMLLVCSISGVWLTVEGALGTRITYAVRTVHIVTTFGLVLFLVPHLVAVFMRKAALDADGSTVRAARGSWSRFSLGSTTLATIPLILLTLGLTAVPFNNEFPEDYEQSPYEGAGPFSPSLATTHTGGALDARSLGDSASCGTSGCHDQIYAEWQPSAHRYASMDAGFQKIQSVMASQNGPVTTRYCGGCHDPISLFSGTKNIGVDNLTSLSGYNEGISCVSCHAVEATDVQGNANYVMAQPKRYVWELRDGPVAGFLAKFLIRTYPDHHVATLSRRMFKTPEFCAACHKQFIDEEVNDVGWVQLQNQYDNWRASRWHNEEDPERTIECRECHMPLVDSTDPAAGDEADFNRTANDGKHRSHRFLGANQYIPLLHKLEGAEEHVAMIEDWLRGDFEIPEIADRWR
;
A
#
# COMPACT_ATOMS: atom_id res chain seq x y z
N MET A 1 -40.51 -12.52 -52.22
CA MET A 1 -39.51 -13.57 -51.98
C MET A 1 -38.38 -13.42 -53.01
N ALA A 2 -37.32 -12.69 -52.68
CA ALA A 2 -36.13 -12.61 -53.52
C ALA A 2 -35.14 -13.68 -53.02
N LYS A 3 -35.04 -14.80 -53.74
CA LYS A 3 -33.98 -15.80 -53.51
C LYS A 3 -32.64 -15.11 -53.78
N SER A 4 -31.74 -15.12 -52.78
CA SER A 4 -30.37 -14.65 -52.97
C SER A 4 -29.67 -15.55 -53.99
N GLN A 5 -28.92 -14.95 -54.92
CA GLN A 5 -28.31 -15.64 -56.06
C GLN A 5 -27.26 -16.72 -55.71
N ASN A 6 -27.02 -17.00 -54.42
CA ASN A 6 -26.07 -18.01 -53.92
C ASN A 6 -26.69 -19.05 -52.97
N GLY A 7 -28.04 -19.17 -52.89
CA GLY A 7 -28.70 -20.17 -52.03
C GLY A 7 -28.46 -20.01 -50.52
N THR A 8 -27.84 -18.90 -50.10
CA THR A 8 -27.54 -18.65 -48.69
C THR A 8 -28.74 -18.04 -48.00
N ASP A 9 -29.27 -18.76 -47.00
CA ASP A 9 -30.30 -18.24 -46.10
C ASP A 9 -29.68 -17.27 -45.09
N TRP A 10 -29.72 -15.99 -45.44
CA TRP A 10 -29.23 -14.91 -44.60
C TRP A 10 -30.04 -14.71 -43.33
N GLN A 11 -31.29 -15.18 -43.26
CA GLN A 11 -32.11 -15.08 -42.05
C GLN A 11 -31.70 -16.17 -41.05
N ALA A 12 -31.58 -17.43 -41.52
CA ALA A 12 -31.06 -18.52 -40.69
C ALA A 12 -29.64 -18.24 -40.19
N ARG A 13 -28.75 -17.70 -41.04
CA ARG A 13 -27.40 -17.29 -40.60
C ARG A 13 -27.42 -16.17 -39.56
N ARG A 14 -28.30 -15.17 -39.71
CA ARG A 14 -28.48 -14.10 -38.72
C ARG A 14 -28.96 -14.65 -37.37
N VAL A 15 -29.98 -15.52 -37.38
CA VAL A 15 -30.50 -16.17 -36.17
C VAL A 15 -29.43 -17.04 -35.51
N SER A 16 -28.72 -17.87 -36.28
CA SER A 16 -27.61 -18.70 -35.79
C SER A 16 -26.52 -17.87 -35.11
N GLY A 17 -26.17 -16.70 -35.66
CA GLY A 17 -25.23 -15.77 -35.02
C GLY A 17 -25.66 -15.30 -33.63
N TRP A 18 -26.96 -15.05 -33.41
CA TRP A 18 -27.52 -14.71 -32.09
C TRP A 18 -27.63 -15.91 -31.14
N HIS A 19 -27.41 -17.13 -31.64
CA HIS A 19 -27.32 -18.35 -30.84
C HIS A 19 -25.88 -18.81 -30.59
N ASP A 20 -24.88 -18.08 -31.10
CA ASP A 20 -23.48 -18.44 -30.88
C ASP A 20 -23.13 -18.37 -29.38
N LEU A 21 -22.75 -19.53 -28.84
CA LEU A 21 -22.49 -19.67 -27.41
C LEU A 21 -21.25 -18.90 -26.98
N LEU A 22 -20.21 -18.89 -27.83
CA LEU A 22 -18.97 -18.19 -27.54
C LEU A 22 -19.21 -16.69 -27.45
N GLY A 23 -19.91 -16.10 -28.43
CA GLY A 23 -20.22 -14.68 -28.41
C GLY A 23 -21.10 -14.23 -27.23
N ARG A 24 -22.01 -15.09 -26.77
CA ARG A 24 -22.81 -14.84 -25.56
C ARG A 24 -21.94 -14.82 -24.29
N TRP A 25 -21.05 -15.79 -24.13
CA TRP A 25 -20.06 -15.78 -23.04
C TRP A 25 -19.12 -14.58 -23.14
N THR A 26 -18.63 -14.28 -24.34
CA THR A 26 -17.76 -13.13 -24.56
C THR A 26 -18.47 -11.84 -24.14
N SER A 27 -19.73 -11.66 -24.51
CA SER A 27 -20.52 -10.47 -24.15
C SER A 27 -20.72 -10.34 -22.65
N GLY A 28 -21.09 -11.42 -21.96
CA GLY A 28 -21.31 -11.40 -20.51
C GLY A 28 -20.03 -11.19 -19.71
N LEU A 29 -18.95 -11.90 -20.05
CA LEU A 29 -17.66 -11.73 -19.37
C LEU A 29 -17.06 -10.35 -19.65
N SER A 30 -17.16 -9.84 -20.88
CA SER A 30 -16.74 -8.45 -21.18
C SER A 30 -17.52 -7.43 -20.36
N LEU A 31 -18.84 -7.63 -20.17
CA LEU A 31 -19.64 -6.74 -19.33
C LEU A 31 -19.17 -6.79 -17.86
N PHE A 32 -18.98 -7.99 -17.31
CA PHE A 32 -18.44 -8.15 -15.95
C PHE A 32 -17.08 -7.49 -15.78
N LEU A 33 -16.13 -7.75 -16.69
CA LEU A 33 -14.77 -7.20 -16.64
C LEU A 33 -14.78 -5.67 -16.77
N THR A 34 -15.63 -5.13 -17.64
CA THR A 34 -15.79 -3.67 -17.77
C THR A 34 -16.32 -3.05 -16.48
N LEU A 35 -17.40 -3.62 -15.90
CA LEU A 35 -18.00 -3.09 -14.67
C LEU A 35 -17.08 -3.22 -13.46
N SER A 36 -16.43 -4.37 -13.28
CA SER A 36 -15.47 -4.59 -12.20
C SER A 36 -14.23 -3.70 -12.35
N GLY A 37 -13.71 -3.52 -13.57
CA GLY A 37 -12.59 -2.61 -13.86
C GLY A 37 -12.92 -1.16 -13.53
N LEU A 38 -14.09 -0.68 -13.95
CA LEU A 38 -14.57 0.67 -13.60
C LEU A 38 -14.80 0.84 -12.10
N ALA A 39 -15.30 -0.19 -11.42
CA ALA A 39 -15.49 -0.18 -9.98
C ALA A 39 -14.14 -0.11 -9.23
N ILE A 40 -13.13 -0.86 -9.67
CA ILE A 40 -11.77 -0.78 -9.12
C ILE A 40 -11.16 0.61 -9.32
N PHE A 41 -11.41 1.24 -10.47
CA PHE A 41 -10.91 2.58 -10.77
C PHE A 41 -11.59 3.67 -9.94
N ALA A 42 -12.91 3.59 -9.73
CA ALA A 42 -13.70 4.71 -9.19
C ALA A 42 -14.04 4.60 -7.70
N LEU A 43 -14.04 3.40 -7.10
CA LEU A 43 -14.44 3.20 -5.72
C LEU A 43 -13.26 3.27 -4.75
N PRO A 44 -13.48 3.69 -3.49
CA PRO A 44 -12.42 3.77 -2.49
C PRO A 44 -11.93 2.40 -2.04
N PHE A 45 -10.77 2.39 -1.39
CA PHE A 45 -10.16 1.19 -0.82
C PHE A 45 -11.09 0.49 0.19
N SER A 46 -11.50 -0.73 -0.15
CA SER A 46 -12.46 -1.53 0.61
C SER A 46 -12.25 -3.02 0.36
N ALA A 47 -12.90 -3.88 1.15
CA ALA A 47 -12.92 -5.32 0.85
C ALA A 47 -13.52 -5.57 -0.54
N PHE A 48 -14.55 -4.82 -0.94
CA PHE A 48 -15.18 -4.95 -2.24
C PHE A 48 -14.20 -4.71 -3.39
N THR A 49 -13.43 -3.61 -3.35
CA THR A 49 -12.49 -3.29 -4.44
C THR A 49 -11.33 -4.29 -4.52
N GLN A 50 -10.85 -4.78 -3.38
CA GLN A 50 -9.83 -5.84 -3.33
C GLN A 50 -10.33 -7.16 -3.94
N HIS A 51 -11.51 -7.65 -3.54
CA HIS A 51 -12.08 -8.87 -4.15
C HIS A 51 -12.43 -8.67 -5.62
N SER A 52 -12.91 -7.48 -5.99
CA SER A 52 -13.19 -7.14 -7.38
C SER A 52 -11.92 -7.24 -8.22
N LEU A 53 -10.78 -6.76 -7.72
CA LEU A 53 -9.50 -6.86 -8.41
C LEU A 53 -9.03 -8.31 -8.60
N LEU A 54 -9.14 -9.15 -7.57
CA LEU A 54 -8.81 -10.58 -7.67
C LEU A 54 -9.69 -11.31 -8.69
N LEU A 55 -11.02 -11.10 -8.62
CA LEU A 55 -11.98 -11.72 -9.54
C LEU A 55 -11.86 -11.18 -10.96
N HIS A 56 -11.64 -9.88 -11.12
CA HIS A 56 -11.38 -9.25 -12.42
C HIS A 56 -10.16 -9.89 -13.08
N THR A 57 -9.08 -10.05 -12.34
CA THR A 57 -7.84 -10.68 -12.83
C THR A 57 -8.06 -12.15 -13.19
N ALA A 58 -8.63 -12.94 -12.27
CA ALA A 58 -8.83 -14.37 -12.48
C ALA A 58 -9.78 -14.66 -13.65
N LEU A 59 -10.93 -13.99 -13.70
CA LEU A 59 -11.89 -14.14 -14.79
C LEU A 59 -11.36 -13.53 -16.10
N GLY A 60 -10.52 -12.49 -16.02
CA GLY A 60 -9.81 -11.92 -17.15
C GLY A 60 -8.93 -12.96 -17.84
N ILE A 61 -8.09 -13.67 -17.08
CA ILE A 61 -7.23 -14.75 -17.61
C ILE A 61 -8.06 -15.87 -18.26
N ILE A 62 -9.15 -16.30 -17.62
CA ILE A 62 -10.06 -17.34 -18.14
C ILE A 62 -10.77 -16.86 -19.42
N PHE A 63 -11.10 -15.57 -19.49
CA PHE A 63 -11.78 -14.95 -20.62
C PHE A 63 -10.92 -14.87 -21.88
N LEU A 64 -9.59 -14.69 -21.76
CA LEU A 64 -8.67 -14.55 -22.89
C LEU A 64 -8.84 -15.60 -24.01
N PRO A 65 -8.79 -16.92 -23.75
CA PRO A 65 -8.95 -17.92 -24.80
C PRO A 65 -10.35 -17.89 -25.45
N VAL A 66 -11.40 -17.67 -24.65
CA VAL A 66 -12.78 -17.59 -25.15
C VAL A 66 -12.94 -16.39 -26.08
N ALA A 67 -12.45 -15.23 -25.66
CA ALA A 67 -12.48 -14.00 -26.43
C ALA A 67 -11.66 -14.13 -27.71
N ALA A 68 -10.44 -14.68 -27.65
CA ALA A 68 -9.57 -14.85 -28.80
C ALA A 68 -10.22 -15.69 -29.90
N VAL A 69 -10.83 -16.84 -29.54
CA VAL A 69 -11.50 -17.71 -30.51
C VAL A 69 -12.72 -17.01 -31.12
N TYR A 70 -13.56 -16.38 -30.30
CA TYR A 70 -14.75 -15.68 -30.79
C TYR A 70 -14.38 -14.50 -31.71
N LEU A 71 -13.47 -13.62 -31.27
CA LEU A 71 -13.06 -12.44 -32.02
C LEU A 71 -12.41 -12.81 -33.34
N THR A 72 -11.57 -13.85 -33.36
CA THR A 72 -10.96 -14.34 -34.60
C THR A 72 -12.01 -14.81 -35.59
N ARG A 73 -12.97 -15.64 -35.14
CA ARG A 73 -14.10 -16.09 -35.99
C ARG A 73 -14.95 -14.91 -36.46
N HIS A 74 -15.24 -13.98 -35.57
CA HIS A 74 -16.04 -12.80 -35.86
C HIS A 74 -15.36 -11.95 -36.93
N ILE A 75 -14.08 -11.62 -36.76
CA ILE A 75 -13.30 -10.83 -37.73
C ILE A 75 -13.27 -11.53 -39.08
N ILE A 76 -12.90 -12.82 -39.14
CA ILE A 76 -12.81 -13.59 -40.39
C ILE A 76 -14.13 -13.58 -41.15
N ASN A 77 -15.26 -13.79 -40.46
CA ASN A 77 -16.59 -13.78 -41.07
C ASN A 77 -16.96 -12.44 -41.73
N TRP A 78 -16.35 -11.33 -41.29
CA TRP A 78 -16.62 -9.99 -41.79
C TRP A 78 -15.51 -9.42 -42.69
N LEU A 79 -14.37 -10.11 -42.86
CA LEU A 79 -13.24 -9.63 -43.66
C LEU A 79 -13.65 -9.28 -45.10
N GLY A 80 -14.42 -10.17 -45.75
CA GLY A 80 -14.82 -10.04 -47.15
C GLY A 80 -15.89 -8.97 -47.45
N PHE A 81 -16.43 -8.28 -46.45
CA PHE A 81 -17.46 -7.25 -46.64
C PHE A 81 -16.86 -5.83 -46.68
N PRO A 82 -17.50 -4.85 -47.35
CA PRO A 82 -17.05 -3.46 -47.36
C PRO A 82 -16.92 -2.83 -45.97
N LEU A 83 -16.03 -1.85 -45.82
CA LEU A 83 -15.91 -1.09 -44.58
C LEU A 83 -17.12 -0.18 -44.39
N THR A 84 -17.84 -0.39 -43.29
CA THR A 84 -18.96 0.43 -42.84
C THR A 84 -18.65 1.00 -41.46
N HIS A 85 -19.40 2.00 -41.01
CA HIS A 85 -19.24 2.54 -39.65
C HIS A 85 -19.38 1.44 -38.57
N ILE A 86 -20.27 0.45 -38.76
CA ILE A 86 -20.43 -0.69 -37.84
C ILE A 86 -19.19 -1.60 -37.83
N LYS A 87 -18.63 -1.88 -39.01
CA LYS A 87 -17.40 -2.69 -39.14
C LYS A 87 -16.20 -1.95 -38.54
N PHE A 88 -16.10 -0.65 -38.78
CA PHE A 88 -15.07 0.22 -38.21
C PHE A 88 -15.13 0.23 -36.68
N THR A 89 -16.30 0.51 -36.08
CA THR A 89 -16.43 0.50 -34.61
C THR A 89 -16.16 -0.88 -34.01
N GLY A 90 -16.51 -1.96 -34.72
CA GLY A 90 -16.16 -3.33 -34.32
C GLY A 90 -14.65 -3.60 -34.31
N TYR A 91 -13.93 -3.18 -35.35
CA TYR A 91 -12.47 -3.32 -35.41
C TYR A 91 -11.74 -2.43 -34.41
N ALA A 92 -12.20 -1.18 -34.23
CA ALA A 92 -11.66 -0.29 -33.20
C ALA A 92 -11.87 -0.89 -31.81
N ALA A 93 -13.07 -1.41 -31.49
CA ALA A 93 -13.33 -2.11 -30.23
C ALA A 93 -12.46 -3.36 -30.07
N GLY A 94 -12.26 -4.16 -31.13
CA GLY A 94 -11.38 -5.32 -31.11
C GLY A 94 -9.91 -4.96 -30.83
N LEU A 95 -9.42 -3.86 -31.41
CA LEU A 95 -8.08 -3.35 -31.13
C LEU A 95 -7.95 -2.87 -29.68
N MET A 96 -8.93 -2.10 -29.18
CA MET A 96 -8.94 -1.65 -27.78
C MET A 96 -8.94 -2.85 -26.81
N LEU A 97 -9.76 -3.87 -27.08
CA LEU A 97 -9.81 -5.08 -26.28
C LEU A 97 -8.48 -5.86 -26.32
N LEU A 98 -7.82 -5.92 -27.48
CA LEU A 98 -6.52 -6.56 -27.61
C LEU A 98 -5.45 -5.86 -26.76
N VAL A 99 -5.33 -4.54 -26.87
CA VAL A 99 -4.35 -3.76 -26.10
C VAL A 99 -4.68 -3.81 -24.60
N CYS A 100 -5.96 -3.73 -24.24
CA CYS A 100 -6.43 -3.91 -22.86
C CYS A 100 -6.08 -5.30 -22.31
N SER A 101 -6.25 -6.36 -23.12
CA SER A 101 -5.90 -7.73 -22.73
C SER A 101 -4.39 -7.92 -22.54
N ILE A 102 -3.56 -7.39 -23.46
CA ILE A 102 -2.10 -7.47 -23.36
C ILE A 102 -1.60 -6.72 -22.12
N SER A 103 -2.07 -5.48 -21.92
CA SER A 103 -1.72 -4.68 -20.73
C SER A 103 -2.22 -5.32 -19.43
N GLY A 104 -3.41 -5.95 -19.43
CA GLY A 104 -3.94 -6.67 -18.28
C GLY A 104 -3.11 -7.91 -17.92
N VAL A 105 -2.69 -8.70 -18.91
CA VAL A 105 -1.76 -9.83 -18.70
C VAL A 105 -0.43 -9.34 -18.15
N TRP A 106 0.11 -8.26 -18.71
CA TRP A 106 1.36 -7.66 -18.24
C TRP A 106 1.27 -7.25 -16.77
N LEU A 107 0.23 -6.51 -16.38
CA LEU A 107 -0.01 -6.11 -14.99
C LEU A 107 -0.22 -7.31 -14.07
N THR A 108 -0.86 -8.37 -14.57
CA THR A 108 -1.06 -9.61 -13.81
C THR A 108 0.28 -10.28 -13.50
N VAL A 109 1.19 -10.33 -14.48
CA VAL A 109 2.54 -10.88 -14.30
C VAL A 109 3.36 -10.02 -13.33
N GLU A 110 3.33 -8.70 -13.49
CA GLU A 110 3.99 -7.77 -12.55
C GLU A 110 3.45 -7.91 -11.13
N GLY A 111 2.13 -8.02 -10.96
CA GLY A 111 1.50 -8.23 -9.66
C GLY A 111 1.90 -9.56 -9.01
N ALA A 112 1.99 -10.63 -9.79
CA ALA A 112 2.29 -11.96 -9.29
C ALA A 112 3.78 -12.18 -9.01
N LEU A 113 4.67 -11.67 -9.86
CA LEU A 113 6.10 -12.02 -9.86
C LEU A 113 7.04 -10.82 -9.67
N GLY A 114 6.57 -9.59 -9.89
CA GLY A 114 7.37 -8.37 -9.76
C GLY A 114 7.37 -7.80 -8.33
N THR A 115 8.00 -6.64 -8.16
CA THR A 115 8.02 -5.86 -6.91
C THR A 115 7.07 -4.66 -6.94
N ARG A 116 6.74 -4.17 -8.13
CA ARG A 116 5.78 -3.09 -8.40
C ARG A 116 5.20 -3.22 -9.82
N ILE A 117 4.09 -2.54 -10.08
CA ILE A 117 3.53 -2.41 -11.42
C ILE A 117 4.16 -1.23 -12.17
N THR A 118 4.15 -1.32 -13.51
CA THR A 118 4.50 -0.20 -14.37
C THR A 118 3.28 0.71 -14.55
N TYR A 119 3.32 1.92 -13.97
CA TYR A 119 2.22 2.89 -14.04
C TYR A 119 1.80 3.24 -15.49
N ALA A 120 2.75 3.30 -16.43
CA ALA A 120 2.43 3.52 -17.83
C ALA A 120 1.55 2.40 -18.42
N VAL A 121 1.81 1.13 -18.06
CA VAL A 121 1.01 -0.01 -18.50
C VAL A 121 -0.38 0.02 -17.86
N ARG A 122 -0.47 0.40 -16.56
CA ARG A 122 -1.76 0.66 -15.88
C ARG A 122 -2.57 1.73 -16.61
N THR A 123 -1.94 2.83 -16.99
CA THR A 123 -2.59 3.91 -17.76
C THR A 123 -3.09 3.41 -19.10
N VAL A 124 -2.28 2.64 -19.84
CA VAL A 124 -2.71 2.03 -21.11
C VAL A 124 -3.93 1.13 -20.90
N HIS A 125 -3.93 0.30 -19.85
CA HIS A 125 -5.05 -0.59 -19.52
C HIS A 125 -6.35 0.20 -19.23
N ILE A 126 -6.26 1.28 -18.48
CA ILE A 126 -7.40 2.16 -18.16
C ILE A 126 -7.90 2.89 -19.42
N VAL A 127 -7.01 3.55 -20.16
CA VAL A 127 -7.36 4.32 -21.36
C VAL A 127 -8.01 3.42 -22.42
N THR A 128 -7.46 2.23 -22.64
CA THR A 128 -8.02 1.26 -23.59
C THR A 128 -9.34 0.67 -23.12
N THR A 129 -9.62 0.63 -21.81
CA THR A 129 -10.95 0.30 -21.28
C THR A 129 -11.98 1.35 -21.65
N PHE A 130 -11.67 2.65 -21.49
CA PHE A 130 -12.57 3.72 -21.93
C PHE A 130 -12.74 3.73 -23.45
N GLY A 131 -11.65 3.51 -24.20
CA GLY A 131 -11.70 3.33 -25.65
C GLY A 131 -12.58 2.14 -26.07
N LEU A 132 -12.48 1.02 -25.35
CA LEU A 132 -13.33 -0.16 -25.59
C LEU A 132 -14.80 0.20 -25.40
N VAL A 133 -15.18 0.87 -24.30
CA VAL A 133 -16.56 1.32 -24.07
C VAL A 133 -17.02 2.25 -25.21
N LEU A 134 -16.19 3.22 -25.59
CA LEU A 134 -16.48 4.21 -26.62
C LEU A 134 -16.78 3.57 -27.99
N PHE A 135 -16.10 2.49 -28.37
CA PHE A 135 -16.32 1.84 -29.67
C PHE A 135 -17.27 0.65 -29.61
N LEU A 136 -17.24 -0.13 -28.52
CA LEU A 136 -18.07 -1.33 -28.36
C LEU A 136 -19.55 -0.95 -28.17
N VAL A 137 -19.86 0.08 -27.39
CA VAL A 137 -21.26 0.48 -27.16
C VAL A 137 -21.93 0.90 -28.47
N PRO A 138 -21.40 1.82 -29.28
CA PRO A 138 -21.98 2.14 -30.59
C PRO A 138 -22.02 0.93 -31.54
N HIS A 139 -21.01 0.06 -31.52
CA HIS A 139 -21.02 -1.16 -32.33
C HIS A 139 -22.21 -2.05 -31.96
N LEU A 140 -22.40 -2.36 -30.67
CA LEU A 140 -23.51 -3.16 -30.19
C LEU A 140 -24.85 -2.46 -30.45
N VAL A 141 -24.99 -1.17 -30.12
CA VAL A 141 -26.20 -0.39 -30.39
C VAL A 141 -26.57 -0.46 -31.87
N ALA A 142 -25.63 -0.26 -32.78
CA ALA A 142 -25.88 -0.36 -34.21
C ALA A 142 -26.32 -1.78 -34.63
N VAL A 143 -25.71 -2.84 -34.08
CA VAL A 143 -26.08 -4.24 -34.38
C VAL A 143 -27.47 -4.61 -33.83
N PHE A 144 -27.85 -4.11 -32.65
CA PHE A 144 -29.15 -4.32 -32.01
C PHE A 144 -30.26 -3.46 -32.65
N MET A 145 -29.96 -2.21 -32.98
CA MET A 145 -30.90 -1.27 -33.62
C MET A 145 -31.04 -1.47 -35.12
N ARG A 146 -30.11 -2.17 -35.78
CA ARG A 146 -30.23 -2.52 -37.19
C ARG A 146 -31.58 -3.17 -37.43
N LYS A 147 -32.50 -2.40 -38.04
CA LYS A 147 -33.84 -2.85 -38.38
C LYS A 147 -33.69 -4.13 -39.20
N ALA A 148 -34.43 -5.17 -38.82
CA ALA A 148 -34.68 -6.31 -39.68
C ALA A 148 -35.57 -5.82 -40.83
N ALA A 149 -35.02 -5.00 -41.72
CA ALA A 149 -35.78 -4.20 -42.67
C ALA A 149 -36.41 -5.02 -43.81
N LEU A 150 -36.43 -6.36 -43.73
CA LEU A 150 -36.84 -7.22 -44.85
C LEU A 150 -37.55 -8.53 -44.47
N ASP A 151 -37.87 -8.82 -43.20
CA ASP A 151 -38.31 -10.17 -42.83
C ASP A 151 -39.80 -10.18 -42.39
N ALA A 152 -40.62 -11.02 -43.05
CA ALA A 152 -42.02 -11.29 -42.72
C ALA A 152 -42.21 -11.95 -41.33
N ASP A 153 -41.12 -12.23 -40.62
CA ASP A 153 -41.08 -12.85 -39.30
C ASP A 153 -39.97 -12.22 -38.41
N GLY A 154 -40.07 -10.92 -38.18
CA GLY A 154 -39.18 -10.19 -37.25
C GLY A 154 -39.28 -10.64 -35.78
N SER A 155 -40.17 -11.60 -35.46
CA SER A 155 -40.37 -12.16 -34.13
C SER A 155 -39.21 -13.09 -33.72
N THR A 156 -38.70 -13.92 -34.64
CA THR A 156 -37.66 -14.91 -34.37
C THR A 156 -36.29 -14.28 -34.09
N VAL A 157 -35.89 -13.29 -34.87
CA VAL A 157 -34.64 -12.52 -34.63
C VAL A 157 -34.72 -11.74 -33.32
N ARG A 158 -35.90 -11.19 -32.98
CA ARG A 158 -36.12 -10.49 -31.71
C ARG A 158 -36.02 -11.44 -30.52
N ALA A 159 -36.60 -12.64 -30.63
CA ALA A 159 -36.47 -13.68 -29.61
C ALA A 159 -35.02 -14.15 -29.42
N ALA A 160 -34.27 -14.34 -30.52
CA ALA A 160 -32.86 -14.72 -30.47
C ALA A 160 -31.99 -13.63 -29.82
N ARG A 161 -32.22 -12.35 -30.15
CA ARG A 161 -31.59 -11.19 -29.47
C ARG A 161 -31.90 -11.16 -27.98
N GLY A 162 -33.18 -11.33 -27.61
CA GLY A 162 -33.58 -11.39 -26.20
C GLY A 162 -32.98 -12.57 -25.45
N SER A 163 -32.74 -13.71 -26.11
CA SER A 163 -32.01 -14.84 -25.54
C SER A 163 -30.53 -14.51 -25.31
N TRP A 164 -29.87 -13.83 -26.24
CA TRP A 164 -28.48 -13.36 -26.08
C TRP A 164 -28.34 -12.41 -24.89
N SER A 165 -29.20 -11.38 -24.81
CA SER A 165 -29.16 -10.39 -23.74
C SER A 165 -29.37 -11.03 -22.37
N ARG A 166 -30.38 -11.91 -22.23
CA ARG A 166 -30.63 -12.65 -20.97
C ARG A 166 -29.45 -13.53 -20.58
N PHE A 167 -28.84 -14.22 -21.55
CA PHE A 167 -27.65 -15.03 -21.26
C PHE A 167 -26.49 -14.17 -20.80
N SER A 168 -26.19 -13.08 -21.53
CA SER A 168 -25.06 -12.20 -21.23
C SER A 168 -25.19 -11.58 -19.84
N LEU A 169 -26.41 -11.09 -19.51
CA LEU A 169 -26.73 -10.58 -18.17
C LEU A 169 -26.66 -11.70 -17.13
N GLY A 170 -27.22 -12.87 -17.40
CA GLY A 170 -27.17 -14.02 -16.49
C GLY A 170 -25.74 -14.46 -16.18
N SER A 171 -24.85 -14.54 -17.17
CA SER A 171 -23.43 -14.85 -16.96
C SER A 171 -22.68 -13.75 -16.21
N THR A 172 -23.05 -12.47 -16.42
CA THR A 172 -22.49 -11.34 -15.64
C THR A 172 -22.91 -11.45 -14.18
N THR A 173 -24.20 -11.68 -13.93
CA THR A 173 -24.74 -11.87 -12.58
C THR A 173 -24.07 -13.06 -11.89
N LEU A 174 -23.89 -14.18 -12.60
CA LEU A 174 -23.22 -15.36 -12.08
C LEU A 174 -21.77 -15.06 -11.65
N ALA A 175 -21.04 -14.23 -12.41
CA ALA A 175 -19.69 -13.79 -12.06
C ALA A 175 -19.66 -12.81 -10.87
N THR A 176 -20.73 -12.04 -10.65
CA THR A 176 -20.85 -11.12 -9.51
C THR A 176 -21.22 -11.81 -8.19
N ILE A 177 -21.87 -12.97 -8.21
CA ILE A 177 -22.21 -13.72 -6.99
C ILE A 177 -20.98 -14.01 -6.10
N PRO A 178 -19.88 -14.62 -6.60
CA PRO A 178 -18.70 -14.87 -5.77
C PRO A 178 -18.06 -13.57 -5.25
N LEU A 179 -18.13 -12.46 -6.01
CA LEU A 179 -17.66 -11.16 -5.54
C LEU A 179 -18.42 -10.71 -4.28
N ILE A 180 -19.75 -10.78 -4.31
CA ILE A 180 -20.59 -10.37 -3.19
C ILE A 180 -20.35 -11.31 -2.00
N LEU A 181 -20.34 -12.63 -2.23
CA LEU A 181 -20.12 -13.61 -1.16
C LEU A 181 -18.75 -13.43 -0.49
N LEU A 182 -17.68 -13.23 -1.26
CA LEU A 182 -16.35 -12.95 -0.71
C LEU A 182 -16.34 -11.63 0.06
N THR A 183 -16.95 -10.58 -0.47
CA THR A 183 -16.98 -9.28 0.20
C THR A 183 -17.72 -9.32 1.54
N LEU A 184 -18.80 -10.10 1.63
CA LEU A 184 -19.58 -10.25 2.87
C LEU A 184 -18.93 -11.24 3.86
N GLY A 185 -18.30 -12.30 3.35
CA GLY A 185 -17.77 -13.38 4.18
C GLY A 185 -16.30 -13.22 4.57
N LEU A 186 -15.53 -12.41 3.85
CA LEU A 186 -14.10 -12.27 4.04
C LEU A 186 -13.69 -10.79 4.04
N THR A 187 -13.45 -10.26 5.23
CA THR A 187 -12.94 -8.90 5.43
C THR A 187 -11.51 -8.92 5.97
N ALA A 188 -10.90 -7.75 6.07
CA ALA A 188 -9.63 -7.61 6.77
C ALA A 188 -9.77 -8.08 8.23
N VAL A 189 -8.67 -8.57 8.80
CA VAL A 189 -8.63 -9.03 10.18
C VAL A 189 -9.07 -7.87 11.09
N PRO A 190 -10.12 -8.05 11.92
CA PRO A 190 -10.53 -7.01 12.86
C PRO A 190 -9.47 -6.84 13.94
N PHE A 191 -9.22 -5.58 14.30
CA PHE A 191 -8.34 -5.21 15.40
C PHE A 191 -9.13 -5.10 16.71
N ASN A 192 -8.51 -5.54 17.80
CA ASN A 192 -9.02 -5.32 19.15
C ASN A 192 -8.37 -4.06 19.73
N ASN A 193 -9.06 -2.94 19.66
CA ASN A 193 -8.59 -1.62 20.09
C ASN A 193 -9.09 -1.28 21.50
N GLU A 194 -8.95 -2.24 22.42
CA GLU A 194 -9.36 -2.10 23.81
C GLU A 194 -8.14 -2.11 24.72
N PHE A 195 -8.14 -1.23 25.72
CA PHE A 195 -7.14 -1.31 26.78
C PHE A 195 -7.43 -2.52 27.69
N PRO A 196 -6.40 -3.10 28.33
CA PRO A 196 -6.60 -4.03 29.43
C PRO A 196 -7.52 -3.46 30.53
N GLU A 197 -8.29 -4.32 31.21
CA GLU A 197 -9.25 -3.89 32.24
C GLU A 197 -8.62 -3.10 33.40
N ASP A 198 -7.34 -3.39 33.69
CA ASP A 198 -6.54 -2.75 34.73
C ASP A 198 -5.75 -1.53 34.23
N TYR A 199 -5.94 -1.11 32.98
CA TYR A 199 -5.25 0.04 32.40
C TYR A 199 -5.76 1.35 33.00
N GLU A 200 -4.86 2.08 33.66
CA GLU A 200 -5.14 3.44 34.14
C GLU A 200 -5.21 4.43 32.97
N GLN A 201 -6.43 4.86 32.60
CA GLN A 201 -6.67 5.72 31.43
C GLN A 201 -6.53 7.23 31.69
N SER A 202 -6.44 7.65 32.95
CA SER A 202 -6.25 9.06 33.31
C SER A 202 -5.28 9.19 34.48
N PRO A 203 -4.03 8.73 34.32
CA PRO A 203 -3.01 8.82 35.37
C PRO A 203 -2.69 10.27 35.78
N TYR A 204 -2.85 11.20 34.83
CA TYR A 204 -2.68 12.63 35.02
C TYR A 204 -3.93 13.34 34.49
N GLU A 205 -4.50 14.22 35.32
CA GLU A 205 -5.79 14.87 35.05
C GLU A 205 -5.76 15.62 33.70
N GLY A 206 -6.65 15.23 32.77
CA GLY A 206 -6.78 15.89 31.47
C GLY A 206 -5.71 15.56 30.43
N ALA A 207 -4.70 14.74 30.74
CA ALA A 207 -3.57 14.45 29.84
C ALA A 207 -3.76 13.19 28.96
N GLY A 208 -4.85 12.45 29.15
CA GLY A 208 -5.19 11.27 28.36
C GLY A 208 -4.43 9.99 28.76
N PRO A 209 -4.72 8.86 28.09
CA PRO A 209 -4.31 7.52 28.54
C PRO A 209 -2.83 7.23 28.37
N PHE A 210 -2.11 7.94 27.50
CA PHE A 210 -0.69 7.69 27.21
C PHE A 210 0.26 8.58 28.02
N SER A 211 -0.29 9.50 28.82
CA SER A 211 0.48 10.38 29.70
C SER A 211 1.39 9.58 30.65
N PRO A 212 2.64 10.02 30.92
CA PRO A 212 3.19 11.36 30.62
C PRO A 212 3.91 11.49 29.27
N SER A 213 3.76 10.51 28.37
CA SER A 213 4.10 10.73 26.96
C SER A 213 3.09 11.67 26.31
N LEU A 214 3.55 12.53 25.40
CA LEU A 214 2.68 13.39 24.60
C LEU A 214 2.12 12.69 23.36
N ALA A 215 2.45 11.40 23.18
CA ALA A 215 1.95 10.61 22.08
C ALA A 215 0.44 10.40 22.19
N THR A 216 -0.27 10.55 21.08
CA THR A 216 -1.72 10.35 21.00
C THR A 216 -2.08 9.45 19.84
N THR A 217 -3.33 9.00 19.81
CA THR A 217 -3.90 8.29 18.67
C THR A 217 -5.00 9.13 18.04
N HIS A 218 -5.28 8.93 16.76
CA HIS A 218 -6.39 9.63 16.08
C HIS A 218 -7.75 9.44 16.79
N THR A 219 -7.95 8.32 17.49
CA THR A 219 -9.18 8.03 18.24
C THR A 219 -9.12 8.43 19.72
N GLY A 220 -7.93 8.78 20.24
CA GLY A 220 -7.67 8.93 21.67
C GLY A 220 -7.65 7.61 22.47
N GLY A 221 -7.88 6.46 21.82
CA GLY A 221 -7.94 5.14 22.46
C GLY A 221 -6.80 4.21 22.05
N ALA A 222 -6.85 2.98 22.57
CA ALA A 222 -5.87 1.93 22.33
C ALA A 222 -5.78 1.52 20.85
N LEU A 223 -4.63 0.96 20.47
CA LEU A 223 -4.42 0.30 19.18
C LEU A 223 -3.98 -1.14 19.40
N ASP A 224 -4.57 -2.08 18.67
CA ASP A 224 -4.11 -3.46 18.65
C ASP A 224 -2.63 -3.55 18.26
N ALA A 225 -1.81 -4.24 19.07
CA ALA A 225 -0.36 -4.36 18.84
C ALA A 225 -0.02 -4.91 17.43
N ARG A 226 -0.88 -5.79 16.89
CA ARG A 226 -0.71 -6.37 15.55
C ARG A 226 -0.82 -5.34 14.43
N SER A 227 -1.42 -4.19 14.71
CA SER A 227 -1.55 -3.11 13.74
C SER A 227 -0.26 -2.30 13.56
N LEU A 228 0.65 -2.34 14.55
CA LEU A 228 1.89 -1.57 14.58
C LEU A 228 3.17 -2.42 14.52
N GLY A 229 3.08 -3.76 14.62
CA GLY A 229 4.23 -4.66 14.50
C GLY A 229 4.37 -5.30 13.12
N ASP A 230 5.12 -6.40 13.08
CA ASP A 230 5.37 -7.26 11.92
C ASP A 230 6.18 -6.59 10.81
N SER A 231 7.26 -5.89 11.20
CA SER A 231 8.23 -5.30 10.27
C SER A 231 8.84 -6.33 9.30
N ALA A 232 8.92 -7.60 9.72
CA ALA A 232 9.39 -8.70 8.87
C ALA A 232 8.53 -8.88 7.62
N SER A 233 7.22 -8.61 7.69
CA SER A 233 6.35 -8.65 6.50
C SER A 233 6.79 -7.68 5.40
N CYS A 234 7.37 -6.53 5.76
CA CYS A 234 7.89 -5.56 4.79
C CYS A 234 9.09 -6.14 4.02
N GLY A 235 10.06 -6.72 4.72
CA GLY A 235 11.32 -7.23 4.15
C GLY A 235 11.28 -8.66 3.60
N THR A 236 10.35 -9.50 4.04
CA THR A 236 10.16 -10.87 3.52
C THR A 236 9.09 -10.95 2.43
N SER A 237 8.50 -9.80 2.09
CA SER A 237 7.53 -9.72 1.01
C SER A 237 8.17 -9.83 -0.38
N GLY A 238 9.49 -9.61 -0.49
CA GLY A 238 10.17 -9.42 -1.77
C GLY A 238 9.90 -8.01 -2.31
N CYS A 239 9.86 -7.02 -1.43
CA CYS A 239 9.63 -5.61 -1.75
C CYS A 239 10.68 -4.78 -1.01
N HIS A 240 10.61 -4.73 0.33
CA HIS A 240 11.47 -3.87 1.16
C HIS A 240 12.67 -4.57 1.80
N ASP A 241 13.29 -5.48 1.06
CA ASP A 241 14.30 -6.41 1.58
C ASP A 241 15.57 -5.65 2.01
N GLN A 242 16.01 -4.66 1.23
CA GLN A 242 17.19 -3.83 1.52
C GLN A 242 16.93 -2.95 2.77
N ILE A 243 15.82 -2.21 2.77
CA ILE A 243 15.42 -1.35 3.90
C ILE A 243 15.29 -2.14 5.19
N TYR A 244 14.69 -3.34 5.13
CA TYR A 244 14.54 -4.19 6.31
C TYR A 244 15.90 -4.66 6.85
N ALA A 245 16.81 -5.10 5.99
CA ALA A 245 18.17 -5.49 6.37
C ALA A 245 18.96 -4.34 7.00
N GLU A 246 18.72 -3.11 6.56
CA GLU A 246 19.34 -1.91 7.13
C GLU A 246 18.76 -1.52 8.49
N TRP A 247 17.44 -1.66 8.68
CA TRP A 247 16.77 -1.43 9.95
C TRP A 247 17.15 -2.48 11.01
N GLN A 248 17.41 -3.73 10.60
CA GLN A 248 17.73 -4.84 11.50
C GLN A 248 18.85 -4.53 12.51
N PRO A 249 20.01 -3.97 12.15
CA PRO A 249 21.06 -3.64 13.12
C PRO A 249 20.88 -2.26 13.80
N SER A 250 19.87 -1.48 13.42
CA SER A 250 19.71 -0.10 13.90
C SER A 250 19.28 -0.02 15.37
N ALA A 251 19.68 1.07 16.04
CA ALA A 251 19.24 1.34 17.41
C ALA A 251 17.71 1.54 17.53
N HIS A 252 17.03 1.96 16.45
CA HIS A 252 15.57 2.11 16.43
C HIS A 252 14.83 0.79 16.64
N ARG A 253 15.26 -0.29 15.98
CA ARG A 253 14.72 -1.63 16.23
C ARG A 253 14.89 -2.07 17.68
N TYR A 254 16.03 -1.72 18.27
CA TYR A 254 16.40 -2.11 19.62
C TYR A 254 16.01 -1.10 20.70
N ALA A 255 15.24 -0.07 20.36
CA ALA A 255 14.93 1.03 21.26
C ALA A 255 14.27 0.54 22.56
N SER A 256 13.45 -0.52 22.49
CA SER A 256 12.89 -1.17 23.68
C SER A 256 13.80 -2.25 24.27
N MET A 257 14.57 -2.98 23.45
CA MET A 257 15.37 -4.12 23.89
C MET A 257 16.67 -3.75 24.61
N ASP A 258 17.19 -2.55 24.40
CA ASP A 258 18.49 -2.13 24.96
C ASP A 258 18.57 -2.33 26.49
N ALA A 259 19.61 -3.03 26.95
CA ALA A 259 19.74 -3.41 28.35
C ALA A 259 19.96 -2.21 29.29
N GLY A 260 20.63 -1.16 28.80
CA GLY A 260 20.82 0.08 29.55
C GLY A 260 19.49 0.81 29.74
N PHE A 261 18.73 0.95 28.66
CA PHE A 261 17.38 1.50 28.66
C PHE A 261 16.45 0.72 29.59
N GLN A 262 16.38 -0.61 29.46
CA GLN A 262 15.56 -1.46 30.32
C GLN A 262 15.91 -1.28 31.80
N LYS A 263 17.20 -1.11 32.13
CA LYS A 263 17.63 -0.84 33.50
C LYS A 263 17.15 0.54 33.99
N ILE A 264 17.30 1.58 33.18
CA ILE A 264 16.83 2.93 33.53
C ILE A 264 15.31 2.95 33.71
N GLN A 265 14.58 2.33 32.79
CA GLN A 265 13.13 2.20 32.88
C GLN A 265 12.69 1.45 34.15
N SER A 266 13.36 0.36 34.50
CA SER A 266 13.09 -0.40 35.72
C SER A 266 13.35 0.42 36.99
N VAL A 267 14.40 1.24 37.01
CA VAL A 267 14.68 2.15 38.14
C VAL A 267 13.60 3.20 38.26
N MET A 268 13.22 3.85 37.16
CA MET A 268 12.13 4.83 37.12
C MET A 268 10.80 4.23 37.59
N ALA A 269 10.45 3.05 37.09
CA ALA A 269 9.26 2.32 37.53
C ALA A 269 9.27 1.99 39.03
N SER A 270 10.43 1.63 39.57
CA SER A 270 10.58 1.28 40.99
C SER A 270 10.51 2.50 41.92
N GLN A 271 10.98 3.66 41.45
CA GLN A 271 11.04 4.89 42.25
C GLN A 271 9.74 5.69 42.16
N ASN A 272 9.22 5.88 40.94
CA ASN A 272 8.14 6.83 40.67
C ASN A 272 6.85 6.10 40.24
N GLY A 273 6.87 4.77 40.22
CA GLY A 273 5.75 3.93 39.81
C GLY A 273 5.76 3.59 38.31
N PRO A 274 5.20 2.43 37.92
CA PRO A 274 5.28 1.92 36.56
C PRO A 274 4.58 2.78 35.50
N VAL A 275 3.57 3.57 35.88
CA VAL A 275 2.86 4.49 34.98
C VAL A 275 3.80 5.49 34.32
N THR A 276 4.81 5.95 35.06
CA THR A 276 5.80 6.92 34.56
C THR A 276 6.60 6.38 33.38
N THR A 277 6.70 5.05 33.20
CA THR A 277 7.38 4.43 32.06
C THR A 277 6.70 4.69 30.71
N ARG A 278 5.45 5.19 30.71
CA ARG A 278 4.77 5.65 29.49
C ARG A 278 5.52 6.81 28.82
N TYR A 279 6.19 7.66 29.61
CA TYR A 279 7.13 8.67 29.14
C TYR A 279 8.17 8.09 28.18
N CYS A 280 8.74 6.95 28.54
CA CYS A 280 9.71 6.22 27.73
C CYS A 280 9.05 5.55 26.52
N GLY A 281 7.85 4.98 26.73
CA GLY A 281 7.12 4.19 25.74
C GLY A 281 6.84 4.94 24.45
N GLY A 282 6.62 6.26 24.51
CA GLY A 282 6.39 7.08 23.31
C GLY A 282 7.58 7.07 22.34
N CYS A 283 8.80 7.14 22.85
CA CYS A 283 9.99 7.20 22.00
C CYS A 283 10.66 5.84 21.76
N HIS A 284 10.45 4.86 22.63
CA HIS A 284 11.20 3.59 22.61
C HIS A 284 10.35 2.35 22.29
N ASP A 285 9.05 2.40 22.56
CA ASP A 285 8.17 1.23 22.46
C ASP A 285 6.71 1.62 22.13
N PRO A 286 6.45 2.23 20.96
CA PRO A 286 5.12 2.71 20.59
C PRO A 286 4.10 1.57 20.53
N ILE A 287 4.52 0.37 20.10
CA ILE A 287 3.65 -0.81 20.06
C ILE A 287 3.09 -1.10 21.45
N SER A 288 3.94 -1.14 22.48
CA SER A 288 3.48 -1.45 23.83
C SER A 288 2.74 -0.30 24.48
N LEU A 289 3.12 0.95 24.19
CA LEU A 289 2.38 2.13 24.65
C LEU A 289 0.94 2.11 24.14
N PHE A 290 0.74 2.01 22.83
CA PHE A 290 -0.59 2.14 22.23
C PHE A 290 -1.48 0.92 22.46
N SER A 291 -0.91 -0.27 22.63
CA SER A 291 -1.67 -1.47 23.00
C SER A 291 -2.01 -1.56 24.49
N GLY A 292 -1.52 -0.61 25.30
CA GLY A 292 -1.69 -0.62 26.74
C GLY A 292 -0.96 -1.75 27.46
N THR A 293 0.01 -2.39 26.79
CA THR A 293 0.84 -3.45 27.38
C THR A 293 2.07 -2.91 28.11
N LYS A 294 2.32 -1.59 28.03
CA LYS A 294 3.17 -0.81 28.94
C LYS A 294 2.47 -0.60 30.29
N ASN A 295 2.18 -1.70 30.99
CA ASN A 295 1.33 -1.70 32.18
C ASN A 295 1.91 -2.41 33.41
N ILE A 296 1.26 -2.07 34.52
CA ILE A 296 1.58 -2.26 35.94
C ILE A 296 1.63 -3.76 36.33
N GLY A 297 2.54 -4.13 37.23
CA GLY A 297 2.43 -5.38 38.01
C GLY A 297 2.80 -6.68 37.30
N VAL A 298 3.33 -6.63 36.08
CA VAL A 298 3.82 -7.79 35.34
C VAL A 298 5.34 -7.71 35.15
N ASP A 299 6.01 -8.86 35.19
CA ASP A 299 7.48 -8.95 35.06
C ASP A 299 7.99 -8.37 33.72
N ASN A 300 7.12 -8.27 32.70
CA ASN A 300 7.43 -7.74 31.37
C ASN A 300 6.66 -6.43 31.10
N LEU A 301 7.32 -5.29 31.27
CA LEU A 301 6.79 -3.93 31.01
C LEU A 301 6.54 -3.61 29.52
N THR A 302 6.66 -4.61 28.65
CA THR A 302 6.69 -4.47 27.20
C THR A 302 6.07 -5.72 26.56
N SER A 303 5.22 -5.54 25.55
CA SER A 303 4.72 -6.64 24.73
C SER A 303 5.87 -7.33 23.99
N LEU A 304 5.75 -8.63 23.71
CA LEU A 304 6.81 -9.33 22.97
C LEU A 304 7.11 -8.70 21.60
N SER A 305 6.08 -8.18 20.91
CA SER A 305 6.25 -7.43 19.66
C SER A 305 6.98 -6.11 19.87
N GLY A 306 6.60 -5.33 20.89
CA GLY A 306 7.29 -4.08 21.23
C GLY A 306 8.74 -4.30 21.67
N TYR A 307 8.99 -5.38 22.41
CA TYR A 307 10.34 -5.77 22.82
C TYR A 307 11.23 -6.08 21.61
N ASN A 308 10.70 -6.86 20.67
CA ASN A 308 11.48 -7.34 19.53
C ASN A 308 11.67 -6.31 18.42
N GLU A 309 10.78 -5.32 18.32
CA GLU A 309 10.78 -4.35 17.22
C GLU A 309 11.03 -2.91 17.65
N GLY A 310 10.86 -2.53 18.93
CA GLY A 310 11.06 -1.15 19.38
C GLY A 310 10.28 -0.17 18.50
N ILE A 311 11.01 0.62 17.72
CA ILE A 311 10.46 1.42 16.61
C ILE A 311 10.40 0.57 15.35
N SER A 312 9.26 -0.10 15.16
CA SER A 312 8.95 -0.89 13.96
C SER A 312 8.77 -0.01 12.73
N CYS A 313 8.76 -0.64 11.55
CA CYS A 313 8.40 0.03 10.29
C CYS A 313 7.06 0.73 10.43
N VAL A 314 6.03 0.03 10.91
CA VAL A 314 4.68 0.59 10.98
C VAL A 314 4.55 1.65 12.07
N SER A 315 5.26 1.53 13.20
CA SER A 315 5.28 2.60 14.22
C SER A 315 5.88 3.89 13.69
N CYS A 316 6.88 3.84 12.82
CA CYS A 316 7.40 5.04 12.17
C CYS A 316 6.45 5.56 11.07
N HIS A 317 6.00 4.66 10.19
CA HIS A 317 5.24 5.01 8.99
C HIS A 317 3.73 5.23 9.21
N ALA A 318 3.20 4.99 10.41
CA ALA A 318 1.81 5.23 10.77
C ALA A 318 1.56 6.55 11.52
N VAL A 319 2.62 7.32 11.80
CA VAL A 319 2.50 8.68 12.34
C VAL A 319 1.84 9.59 11.30
N GLU A 320 0.81 10.34 11.70
CA GLU A 320 0.07 11.26 10.81
C GLU A 320 0.33 12.74 11.07
N ALA A 321 0.77 13.08 12.27
CA ALA A 321 1.13 14.43 12.66
C ALA A 321 2.25 14.39 13.71
N THR A 322 3.09 15.40 13.72
CA THR A 322 4.16 15.59 14.71
C THR A 322 4.18 17.05 15.15
N ASP A 323 4.70 17.27 16.35
CA ASP A 323 5.01 18.60 16.87
C ASP A 323 6.46 18.64 17.40
N VAL A 324 7.04 19.84 17.41
CA VAL A 324 8.42 20.09 17.83
C VAL A 324 8.57 20.35 19.34
N GLN A 325 7.52 20.15 20.13
CA GLN A 325 7.60 20.20 21.60
C GLN A 325 8.51 19.10 22.15
N GLY A 326 8.53 17.93 21.52
CA GLY A 326 9.28 16.76 21.97
C GLY A 326 8.45 15.79 22.82
N ASN A 327 9.10 14.86 23.52
CA ASN A 327 8.46 13.83 24.37
C ASN A 327 7.39 12.99 23.65
N ALA A 328 7.73 12.53 22.44
CA ALA A 328 6.84 11.76 21.58
C ALA A 328 5.56 12.50 21.18
N ASN A 329 5.60 13.83 21.04
CA ASN A 329 4.45 14.61 20.59
C ASN A 329 4.15 14.35 19.11
N TYR A 330 3.41 13.27 18.86
CA TYR A 330 2.95 12.83 17.57
C TYR A 330 1.58 12.16 17.68
N VAL A 331 0.87 12.10 16.56
CA VAL A 331 -0.42 11.42 16.42
C VAL A 331 -0.22 10.13 15.64
N MET A 332 -0.49 9.00 16.28
CA MET A 332 -0.47 7.66 15.66
C MET A 332 -1.83 7.35 15.03
N ALA A 333 -1.83 6.95 13.76
CA ALA A 333 -2.99 6.30 13.16
C ALA A 333 -2.86 4.79 13.15
N GLN A 334 -4.00 4.11 13.05
CA GLN A 334 -4.04 2.69 12.76
C GLN A 334 -4.18 2.47 11.25
N PRO A 335 -3.14 1.97 10.54
CA PRO A 335 -3.24 1.74 9.10
C PRO A 335 -4.32 0.71 8.78
N LYS A 336 -5.19 1.04 7.81
CA LYS A 336 -6.15 0.08 7.29
C LYS A 336 -5.43 -0.96 6.44
N ARG A 337 -5.45 -2.23 6.88
CA ARG A 337 -4.74 -3.35 6.23
C ARG A 337 -5.50 -3.93 5.03
N TYR A 338 -4.78 -4.60 4.13
CA TYR A 338 -5.36 -5.41 3.07
C TYR A 338 -6.01 -6.67 3.66
N VAL A 339 -7.04 -7.19 2.99
CA VAL A 339 -7.88 -8.31 3.47
C VAL A 339 -7.07 -9.55 3.84
N TRP A 340 -5.97 -9.77 3.12
CA TRP A 340 -5.10 -10.94 3.24
C TRP A 340 -3.80 -10.69 3.98
N GLU A 341 -3.54 -9.45 4.41
CA GLU A 341 -2.21 -9.02 4.87
C GLU A 341 -1.79 -9.67 6.19
N LEU A 342 -2.71 -9.77 7.15
CA LEU A 342 -2.47 -10.33 8.49
C LEU A 342 -2.93 -11.79 8.59
N ARG A 343 -3.08 -12.48 7.46
CA ARG A 343 -3.55 -13.88 7.43
C ARG A 343 -2.39 -14.82 7.16
N ASP A 344 -2.39 -15.93 7.87
CA ASP A 344 -1.33 -16.94 7.74
C ASP A 344 -1.45 -17.77 6.46
N GLY A 345 -0.30 -18.26 6.00
CA GLY A 345 -0.20 -19.26 4.96
C GLY A 345 0.19 -18.71 3.58
N PRO A 346 0.72 -19.58 2.70
CA PRO A 346 1.33 -19.17 1.44
C PRO A 346 0.33 -18.50 0.47
N VAL A 347 -0.94 -18.93 0.49
CA VAL A 347 -1.98 -18.35 -0.36
C VAL A 347 -2.31 -16.93 0.11
N ALA A 348 -2.46 -16.71 1.42
CA ALA A 348 -2.71 -15.38 1.96
C ALA A 348 -1.55 -14.42 1.67
N GLY A 349 -0.31 -14.89 1.90
CA GLY A 349 0.89 -14.11 1.57
C GLY A 349 0.97 -13.75 0.09
N PHE A 350 0.66 -14.68 -0.82
CA PHE A 350 0.60 -14.39 -2.26
C PHE A 350 -0.48 -13.35 -2.59
N LEU A 351 -1.70 -13.51 -2.08
CA LEU A 351 -2.81 -12.60 -2.36
C LEU A 351 -2.57 -11.20 -1.78
N ALA A 352 -1.97 -11.11 -0.59
CA ALA A 352 -1.57 -9.83 0.01
C ALA A 352 -0.56 -9.10 -0.88
N LYS A 353 0.53 -9.78 -1.27
CA LYS A 353 1.57 -9.22 -2.17
C LYS A 353 0.97 -8.80 -3.52
N PHE A 354 0.15 -9.66 -4.12
CA PHE A 354 -0.52 -9.37 -5.39
C PHE A 354 -1.39 -8.11 -5.27
N LEU A 355 -2.21 -8.00 -4.22
CA LEU A 355 -3.08 -6.85 -4.00
C LEU A 355 -2.31 -5.56 -3.73
N ILE A 356 -1.25 -5.60 -2.92
CA ILE A 356 -0.41 -4.42 -2.64
C ILE A 356 0.23 -3.92 -3.94
N ARG A 357 0.77 -4.82 -4.77
CA ARG A 357 1.43 -4.45 -6.03
C ARG A 357 0.45 -3.93 -7.08
N THR A 358 -0.73 -4.53 -7.19
CA THR A 358 -1.73 -4.19 -8.23
C THR A 358 -2.72 -3.10 -7.81
N TYR A 359 -2.76 -2.77 -6.51
CA TYR A 359 -3.46 -1.62 -5.94
C TYR A 359 -2.51 -0.86 -4.98
N PRO A 360 -1.42 -0.27 -5.48
CA PRO A 360 -0.37 0.30 -4.62
C PRO A 360 -0.73 1.64 -3.99
N ASP A 361 -1.68 2.37 -4.58
CA ASP A 361 -1.99 3.75 -4.19
C ASP A 361 -2.40 3.85 -2.70
N HIS A 362 -3.12 2.86 -2.16
CA HIS A 362 -3.47 2.82 -0.72
C HIS A 362 -2.25 2.58 0.18
N HIS A 363 -1.37 1.65 -0.20
CA HIS A 363 -0.14 1.36 0.53
C HIS A 363 0.77 2.59 0.60
N VAL A 364 1.03 3.23 -0.56
CA VAL A 364 1.89 4.42 -0.65
C VAL A 364 1.30 5.60 0.10
N ALA A 365 0.00 5.90 -0.09
CA ALA A 365 -0.63 7.03 0.59
C ALA A 365 -0.66 6.88 2.12
N THR A 366 -0.77 5.65 2.62
CA THR A 366 -0.84 5.38 4.06
C THR A 366 0.54 5.42 4.71
N LEU A 367 1.56 4.87 4.03
CA LEU A 367 2.89 4.60 4.62
C LEU A 367 4.03 5.47 4.07
N SER A 368 3.81 6.35 3.10
CA SER A 368 4.87 7.20 2.52
C SER A 368 4.45 8.67 2.48
N ARG A 369 4.26 9.27 3.66
CA ARG A 369 3.80 10.65 3.82
C ARG A 369 4.92 11.65 3.62
N ARG A 370 4.57 12.83 3.09
CA ARG A 370 5.52 13.93 2.86
C ARG A 370 6.15 14.44 4.16
N MET A 371 5.42 14.41 5.27
CA MET A 371 5.89 14.90 6.58
C MET A 371 7.11 14.13 7.12
N PHE A 372 7.33 12.87 6.71
CA PHE A 372 8.50 12.09 7.12
C PHE A 372 9.82 12.68 6.62
N LYS A 373 9.73 13.68 5.73
CA LYS A 373 10.85 14.27 5.03
C LYS A 373 11.37 15.53 5.71
N THR A 374 10.80 15.95 6.83
CA THR A 374 11.26 17.18 7.49
C THR A 374 11.86 16.86 8.87
N PRO A 375 12.77 17.71 9.39
CA PRO A 375 13.41 17.50 10.70
C PRO A 375 12.40 17.44 11.87
N GLU A 376 11.25 18.08 11.73
CA GLU A 376 10.16 18.07 12.73
C GLU A 376 9.62 16.66 12.99
N PHE A 377 9.71 15.76 12.01
CA PHE A 377 9.37 14.36 12.22
C PHE A 377 10.28 13.70 13.25
N CYS A 378 11.60 13.92 13.11
CA CYS A 378 12.59 13.41 14.06
C CYS A 378 12.47 14.11 15.42
N ALA A 379 12.12 15.39 15.43
CA ALA A 379 12.00 16.22 16.64
C ALA A 379 10.98 15.69 17.64
N ALA A 380 9.94 14.99 17.18
CA ALA A 380 8.95 14.39 18.07
C ALA A 380 9.60 13.45 19.11
N CYS A 381 10.66 12.72 18.73
CA CYS A 381 11.39 11.83 19.64
C CYS A 381 12.78 12.35 20.04
N HIS A 382 13.45 13.12 19.17
CA HIS A 382 14.80 13.68 19.40
C HIS A 382 14.80 15.09 20.02
N LYS A 383 13.70 15.41 20.70
CA LYS A 383 13.61 16.52 21.64
C LYS A 383 12.87 16.01 22.87
N GLN A 384 13.47 16.27 24.02
CA GLN A 384 13.08 15.66 25.29
C GLN A 384 13.25 16.66 26.42
N PHE A 385 12.22 16.75 27.25
CA PHE A 385 12.24 17.47 28.51
C PHE A 385 11.56 16.60 29.56
N ILE A 386 11.74 16.90 30.83
CA ILE A 386 11.05 16.22 31.92
C ILE A 386 10.39 17.27 32.82
N ASP A 387 9.14 17.05 33.15
CA ASP A 387 8.35 17.97 33.98
C ASP A 387 8.23 17.48 35.42
N GLU A 388 7.66 18.33 36.26
CA GLU A 388 7.39 18.05 37.67
C GLU A 388 6.55 16.78 37.84
N GLU A 389 5.60 16.51 36.94
CA GLU A 389 4.75 15.31 36.96
C GLU A 389 5.53 13.98 36.85
N VAL A 390 6.79 14.05 36.40
CA VAL A 390 7.66 12.89 36.19
C VAL A 390 8.86 12.89 37.11
N ASN A 391 9.39 14.06 37.51
CA ASN A 391 10.61 14.19 38.30
C ASN A 391 10.45 14.80 39.71
N ASP A 392 9.27 15.28 40.10
CA ASP A 392 8.98 15.94 41.39
C ASP A 392 9.82 17.21 41.69
N VAL A 393 10.45 17.82 40.69
CA VAL A 393 11.33 19.01 40.85
C VAL A 393 10.87 20.19 39.99
N GLY A 394 10.47 19.96 38.75
CA GLY A 394 10.12 21.00 37.79
C GLY A 394 10.61 20.72 36.38
N TRP A 395 10.33 21.66 35.46
CA TRP A 395 10.74 21.54 34.06
C TRP A 395 12.27 21.52 33.91
N VAL A 396 12.80 20.48 33.27
CA VAL A 396 14.22 20.35 32.93
C VAL A 396 14.37 19.92 31.47
N GLN A 397 15.16 20.68 30.71
CA GLN A 397 15.56 20.27 29.37
C GLN A 397 16.49 19.05 29.47
N LEU A 398 16.12 17.96 28.81
CA LEU A 398 16.99 16.79 28.60
C LEU A 398 17.59 16.83 27.19
N GLN A 399 17.59 15.71 26.49
CA GLN A 399 18.13 15.62 25.13
C GLN A 399 17.38 16.56 24.19
N ASN A 400 18.09 17.46 23.50
CA ASN A 400 17.47 18.37 22.54
C ASN A 400 18.38 18.52 21.32
N GLN A 401 18.26 17.60 20.37
CA GLN A 401 19.06 17.64 19.15
C GLN A 401 18.46 18.59 18.12
N TYR A 402 17.13 18.74 18.11
CA TYR A 402 16.42 19.60 17.14
C TYR A 402 16.77 21.08 17.30
N ASP A 403 16.64 21.65 18.50
CA ASP A 403 16.91 23.08 18.71
C ASP A 403 18.41 23.38 18.56
N ASN A 404 19.28 22.44 18.96
CA ASN A 404 20.73 22.54 18.74
C ASN A 404 21.08 22.53 17.25
N TRP A 405 20.44 21.68 16.44
CA TRP A 405 20.58 21.68 15.00
C TRP A 405 20.08 22.99 14.38
N ARG A 406 18.89 23.46 14.78
CA ARG A 406 18.27 24.69 14.27
C ARG A 406 19.11 25.94 14.55
N ALA A 407 19.85 25.95 15.67
CA ALA A 407 20.78 27.01 16.04
C ALA A 407 22.19 26.82 15.45
N SER A 408 22.46 25.70 14.78
CA SER A 408 23.77 25.39 14.21
C SER A 408 23.97 25.99 12.82
N ARG A 409 25.19 25.92 12.31
CA ARG A 409 25.53 26.30 10.92
C ARG A 409 24.85 25.45 9.84
N TRP A 410 24.28 24.31 10.23
CA TRP A 410 23.66 23.36 9.31
C TRP A 410 22.21 23.71 8.98
N HIS A 411 21.62 24.66 9.69
CA HIS A 411 20.30 25.19 9.42
C HIS A 411 20.43 26.65 8.93
N ASN A 412 19.81 26.94 7.80
CA ASN A 412 19.79 28.27 7.21
C ASN A 412 18.34 28.67 6.91
N GLU A 413 17.82 29.61 7.69
CA GLU A 413 16.44 30.09 7.58
C GLU A 413 16.22 30.98 6.34
N GLU A 414 17.25 31.69 5.87
CA GLU A 414 17.18 32.57 4.71
C GLU A 414 17.37 31.80 3.39
N ASP A 415 18.12 30.71 3.42
CA ASP A 415 18.42 29.84 2.27
C ASP A 415 18.22 28.36 2.63
N PRO A 416 16.97 27.85 2.56
CA PRO A 416 16.66 26.45 2.87
C PRO A 416 17.44 25.45 2.02
N GLU A 417 17.88 25.80 0.80
CA GLU A 417 18.68 24.91 -0.04
C GLU A 417 20.08 24.65 0.55
N ARG A 418 20.55 25.53 1.45
CA ARG A 418 21.82 25.34 2.19
C ARG A 418 21.65 24.54 3.48
N THR A 419 20.42 24.26 3.89
CA THR A 419 20.16 23.48 5.10
C THR A 419 20.53 22.02 4.86
N ILE A 420 21.18 21.40 5.86
CA ILE A 420 21.41 19.96 5.94
C ILE A 420 20.48 19.40 7.00
N GLU A 421 19.52 18.57 6.59
CA GLU A 421 18.51 17.97 7.46
C GLU A 421 19.00 16.66 8.10
N CYS A 422 18.33 16.24 9.18
CA CYS A 422 18.67 15.03 9.94
C CYS A 422 18.83 13.79 9.04
N ARG A 423 17.92 13.60 8.09
CA ARG A 423 17.87 12.40 7.23
C ARG A 423 19.01 12.37 6.22
N GLU A 424 19.56 13.51 5.82
CA GLU A 424 20.64 13.53 4.83
C GLU A 424 21.94 12.97 5.42
N CYS A 425 22.19 13.24 6.71
CA CYS A 425 23.33 12.68 7.44
C CYS A 425 23.06 11.29 8.02
N HIS A 426 21.89 11.08 8.62
CA HIS A 426 21.59 9.85 9.38
C HIS A 426 20.94 8.75 8.53
N MET A 427 20.35 9.10 7.39
CA MET A 427 19.72 8.20 6.43
C MET A 427 20.25 8.46 5.00
N PRO A 428 21.58 8.36 4.78
CA PRO A 428 22.19 8.73 3.51
C PRO A 428 21.60 7.92 2.35
N LEU A 429 21.60 8.52 1.16
CA LEU A 429 21.09 7.85 -0.04
C LEU A 429 22.01 6.71 -0.47
N VAL A 430 21.42 5.53 -0.69
CA VAL A 430 22.10 4.33 -1.18
C VAL A 430 21.42 3.81 -2.44
N ASP A 431 22.18 3.18 -3.33
CA ASP A 431 21.63 2.57 -4.54
C ASP A 431 20.65 1.44 -4.19
N SER A 432 19.54 1.37 -4.94
CA SER A 432 18.39 0.58 -4.54
C SER A 432 17.67 -0.08 -5.71
N THR A 433 17.21 -1.30 -5.44
CA THR A 433 16.26 -2.05 -6.29
C THR A 433 14.87 -2.16 -5.64
N ASP A 434 14.73 -1.62 -4.43
CA ASP A 434 13.48 -1.52 -3.69
C ASP A 434 12.40 -0.76 -4.50
N PRO A 435 11.12 -1.16 -4.46
CA PRO A 435 10.05 -0.44 -5.13
C PRO A 435 9.88 1.02 -4.64
N ALA A 436 10.35 1.37 -3.44
CA ALA A 436 10.45 2.73 -2.91
C ALA A 436 11.68 3.51 -3.40
N ALA A 437 12.45 2.97 -4.36
CA ALA A 437 13.52 3.71 -5.00
C ALA A 437 12.96 4.85 -5.88
N GLY A 438 13.56 6.03 -5.74
CA GLY A 438 13.07 7.30 -6.31
C GLY A 438 11.99 7.96 -5.46
N ASP A 439 12.08 9.28 -5.29
CA ASP A 439 11.09 10.06 -4.54
C ASP A 439 11.02 11.50 -5.06
N GLU A 440 9.95 11.85 -5.78
CA GLU A 440 9.74 13.20 -6.31
C GLU A 440 9.27 14.22 -5.25
N ALA A 441 8.83 13.73 -4.08
CA ALA A 441 8.34 14.59 -3.02
C ALA A 441 9.42 14.89 -1.95
N ASP A 442 10.63 14.35 -2.10
CA ASP A 442 11.84 14.76 -1.39
C ASP A 442 12.59 15.77 -2.29
N PHE A 443 12.93 16.94 -1.75
CA PHE A 443 13.37 18.09 -2.55
C PHE A 443 14.73 17.88 -3.24
N ASN A 444 15.58 17.00 -2.68
CA ASN A 444 16.89 16.67 -3.23
C ASN A 444 16.89 15.43 -4.13
N ARG A 445 15.71 14.96 -4.53
CA ARG A 445 15.55 13.66 -5.19
C ARG A 445 14.69 13.75 -6.43
N THR A 446 14.72 12.67 -7.21
CA THR A 446 13.86 12.52 -8.38
C THR A 446 13.14 11.17 -8.34
N ALA A 447 12.05 11.04 -9.09
CA ALA A 447 11.29 9.79 -9.19
C ALA A 447 12.12 8.60 -9.74
N ASN A 448 13.29 8.85 -10.36
CA ASN A 448 14.10 7.84 -11.05
C ASN A 448 15.57 7.85 -10.63
N ASP A 449 15.91 8.40 -9.45
CA ASP A 449 17.30 8.43 -8.97
C ASP A 449 17.89 7.04 -8.64
N GLY A 450 17.04 6.01 -8.57
CA GLY A 450 17.44 4.63 -8.29
C GLY A 450 17.97 4.43 -6.88
N LYS A 451 17.68 5.35 -5.95
CA LYS A 451 18.20 5.34 -4.59
C LYS A 451 17.08 5.22 -3.56
N HIS A 452 17.41 4.83 -2.34
CA HIS A 452 16.53 4.97 -1.19
C HIS A 452 17.31 5.55 0.01
N ARG A 453 16.58 6.08 1.01
CA ARG A 453 17.18 6.60 2.25
C ARG A 453 17.55 5.44 3.15
N SER A 454 18.81 5.32 3.55
CA SER A 454 19.22 4.17 4.34
C SER A 454 18.54 4.15 5.71
N HIS A 455 18.05 2.98 6.13
CA HIS A 455 17.41 2.78 7.44
C HIS A 455 18.38 2.23 8.50
N ARG A 456 19.70 2.42 8.30
CA ARG A 456 20.70 2.11 9.32
C ARG A 456 20.70 3.13 10.46
N PHE A 457 20.31 4.39 10.20
CA PHE A 457 20.31 5.47 11.19
C PHE A 457 21.68 5.65 11.85
N LEU A 458 22.70 5.99 11.04
CA LEU A 458 24.09 6.08 11.51
C LEU A 458 24.18 7.06 12.68
N GLY A 459 24.80 6.64 13.78
CA GLY A 459 24.88 7.41 15.02
C GLY A 459 26.12 7.01 15.83
N ALA A 460 25.94 6.60 17.09
CA ALA A 460 27.05 6.16 17.93
C ALA A 460 26.90 4.73 18.47
N ASN A 461 25.77 4.07 18.25
CA ASN A 461 25.53 2.74 18.82
C ASN A 461 26.21 1.65 17.99
N GLN A 462 27.37 1.20 18.46
CA GLN A 462 28.10 0.06 17.88
C GLN A 462 27.91 -1.23 18.69
N TYR A 463 27.44 -1.10 19.93
CA TYR A 463 27.42 -2.19 20.90
C TYR A 463 26.31 -3.20 20.64
N ILE A 464 25.08 -2.73 20.39
CA ILE A 464 23.90 -3.58 20.18
C ILE A 464 24.12 -4.58 19.03
N PRO A 465 24.49 -4.15 17.80
CA PRO A 465 24.60 -5.08 16.69
C PRO A 465 25.70 -6.13 16.90
N LEU A 466 26.83 -5.76 17.49
CA LEU A 466 27.93 -6.69 17.79
C LEU A 466 27.58 -7.67 18.91
N LEU A 467 26.96 -7.19 20.00
CA LEU A 467 26.60 -8.04 21.14
C LEU A 467 25.63 -9.14 20.70
N HIS A 468 24.62 -8.79 19.91
CA HIS A 468 23.61 -9.72 19.43
C HIS A 468 24.03 -10.52 18.19
N LYS A 469 25.24 -10.28 17.64
CA LYS A 469 25.77 -10.96 16.44
C LYS A 469 24.82 -10.88 15.26
N LEU A 470 24.33 -9.68 14.98
CA LEU A 470 23.34 -9.46 13.93
C LEU A 470 23.97 -9.59 12.55
N GLU A 471 23.15 -10.00 11.59
CA GLU A 471 23.55 -9.94 10.19
C GLU A 471 23.85 -8.49 9.81
N GLY A 472 25.00 -8.26 9.16
CA GLY A 472 25.47 -6.92 8.82
C GLY A 472 25.96 -6.07 10.01
N ALA A 473 26.19 -6.66 11.18
CA ALA A 473 26.67 -5.93 12.36
C ALA A 473 28.04 -5.27 12.13
N GLU A 474 29.00 -6.01 11.59
CA GLU A 474 30.35 -5.50 11.33
C GLU A 474 30.34 -4.39 10.28
N GLU A 475 29.53 -4.53 9.23
CA GLU A 475 29.33 -3.49 8.22
C GLU A 475 28.72 -2.23 8.84
N HIS A 476 27.67 -2.39 9.65
CA HIS A 476 27.02 -1.27 10.34
C HIS A 476 28.00 -0.52 11.26
N VAL A 477 28.84 -1.24 12.01
CA VAL A 477 29.85 -0.63 12.87
C VAL A 477 30.93 0.09 12.06
N ALA A 478 31.42 -0.52 10.99
CA ALA A 478 32.40 0.13 10.11
C ALA A 478 31.85 1.44 9.53
N MET A 479 30.61 1.44 9.04
CA MET A 479 29.94 2.65 8.56
C MET A 479 29.81 3.72 9.66
N ILE A 480 29.49 3.33 10.89
CA ILE A 480 29.45 4.26 12.03
C ILE A 480 30.84 4.84 12.31
N GLU A 481 31.89 4.02 12.31
CA GLU A 481 33.26 4.50 12.56
C GLU A 481 33.70 5.51 11.50
N ASP A 482 33.45 5.21 10.22
CA ASP A 482 33.74 6.13 9.11
C ASP A 482 32.92 7.42 9.26
N TRP A 483 31.64 7.31 9.63
CA TRP A 483 30.75 8.46 9.85
C TRP A 483 31.22 9.35 10.99
N LEU A 484 31.60 8.77 12.14
CA LEU A 484 32.11 9.51 13.29
C LEU A 484 33.48 10.16 13.04
N ARG A 485 34.32 9.57 12.18
CA ARG A 485 35.61 10.15 11.77
C ARG A 485 35.46 11.27 10.74
N GLY A 486 34.30 11.36 10.09
CA GLY A 486 34.07 12.26 8.95
C GLY A 486 34.66 11.73 7.64
N ASP A 487 34.99 10.43 7.59
CA ASP A 487 35.52 9.73 6.41
C ASP A 487 34.38 9.17 5.54
N PHE A 488 33.15 9.09 6.07
CA PHE A 488 31.97 8.64 5.33
C PHE A 488 31.50 9.72 4.34
N GLU A 489 31.66 9.45 3.05
CA GLU A 489 31.21 10.37 2.00
C GLU A 489 29.68 10.37 1.85
N ILE A 490 29.08 11.55 1.88
CA ILE A 490 27.66 11.76 1.59
C ILE A 490 27.56 12.72 0.40
N PRO A 491 27.56 12.21 -0.85
CA PRO A 491 27.61 13.05 -2.04
C PRO A 491 26.50 14.11 -2.13
N GLU A 492 25.31 13.78 -1.61
CA GLU A 492 24.14 14.67 -1.61
C GLU A 492 24.35 15.98 -0.84
N ILE A 493 25.19 15.99 0.19
CA ILE A 493 25.44 17.17 1.02
C ILE A 493 26.87 17.71 0.86
N ALA A 494 27.67 17.15 -0.06
CA ALA A 494 29.11 17.44 -0.13
C ALA A 494 29.43 18.92 -0.41
N ASP A 495 28.56 19.62 -1.13
CA ASP A 495 28.66 21.05 -1.45
C ASP A 495 28.16 21.96 -0.30
N ARG A 496 27.30 21.42 0.58
CA ARG A 496 26.75 22.10 1.77
C ARG A 496 27.57 21.84 3.03
N TRP A 497 28.31 20.74 3.08
CA TRP A 497 29.06 20.29 4.25
C TRP A 497 30.32 21.12 4.54
N ARG A 498 30.91 21.74 3.50
CA ARG A 498 32.24 22.38 3.55
C ARG A 498 32.25 23.79 4.13
#